data_AF-A0A352Q2E2-F1
#
_entry.id   AF-A0A352Q2E2-F1
#
_cell.length_a   1.000
_cell.length_b   1.000
_cell.length_c   1.000
_cell.angle_alpha   90.00
_cell.angle_beta   90.00
_cell.angle_gamma   90.00
#
_symmetry.space_group_name_H-M   'P 1'
#
loop_
_entity.id
_entity.type
_entity.pdbx_description
1 polymer ?
#
loop_
_entity_poly.entity_id
_entity_poly.type
_entity_poly.pdbx_seq_one_letter_code
_entity_poly.pdbx_strand_id
1 'polypeptide(L)'
;MGGANEGYAFITIAYFISGVSSMFAVFAPAGLGVREGVLVYFLVERYDVELAVIVSIIVRAIGIATEVGLGALWLVIFRYRIRTRGRGDPLGISRQQ
;
A
#
# COMPACT_ATOMS: atom_id res chain seq x y z
N MET A 1 24.45 17.32 15.73
CA MET A 1 23.03 17.37 15.30
C MET A 1 22.81 16.50 14.05
N GLY A 2 23.15 15.20 14.12
CA GLY A 2 23.02 14.25 12.97
C GLY A 2 22.03 13.09 13.19
N GLY A 3 21.67 12.79 14.44
CA GLY A 3 20.97 11.53 14.76
C GLY A 3 19.52 11.40 14.28
N ALA A 4 18.81 12.50 14.02
CA ALA A 4 17.41 12.39 13.57
C ALA A 4 17.31 11.85 12.13
N ASN A 5 18.18 12.33 11.25
CA ASN A 5 18.21 11.92 9.84
C ASN A 5 18.62 10.43 9.70
N GLU A 6 19.56 10.00 10.54
CA GLU A 6 20.00 8.61 10.65
C GLU A 6 18.89 7.69 11.20
N GLY A 7 18.03 8.22 12.06
CA GLY A 7 16.80 7.58 12.53
C GLY A 7 15.80 7.34 11.40
N TYR A 8 15.45 8.40 10.66
CA TYR A 8 14.50 8.32 9.55
C TYR A 8 14.98 7.40 8.42
N ALA A 9 16.27 7.47 8.07
CA ALA A 9 16.86 6.61 7.05
C ALA A 9 16.75 5.13 7.43
N PHE A 10 17.06 4.78 8.68
CA PHE A 10 16.95 3.41 9.17
C PHE A 10 15.51 2.88 9.12
N ILE A 11 14.55 3.66 9.64
CA ILE A 11 13.13 3.26 9.62
C ILE A 11 12.63 3.07 8.19
N THR A 12 13.03 3.97 7.28
CA THR A 12 12.68 3.89 5.86
C THR A 12 13.23 2.62 5.23
N ILE A 13 14.51 2.32 5.45
CA ILE A 13 15.15 1.09 4.93
C ILE A 13 14.46 -0.16 5.49
N ALA A 14 14.24 -0.20 6.81
CA ALA A 14 13.54 -1.30 7.47
C ALA A 14 12.15 -1.53 6.87
N TYR A 15 11.40 -0.45 6.61
CA TYR A 15 10.08 -0.51 5.98
C TYR A 15 10.14 -1.07 4.55
N PHE A 16 11.10 -0.65 3.74
CA PHE A 16 11.25 -1.17 2.37
C PHE A 16 11.69 -2.64 2.36
N ILE A 17 12.63 -3.04 3.21
CA ILE A 17 13.09 -4.43 3.31
C ILE A 17 11.94 -5.33 3.78
N SER A 18 11.19 -4.90 4.80
CA SER A 18 9.97 -5.58 5.26
C SER A 18 8.95 -5.73 4.12
N GLY A 19 8.73 -4.68 3.33
CA GLY A 19 7.83 -4.72 2.17
C GLY A 19 8.29 -5.71 1.11
N VAL A 20 9.54 -5.63 0.66
CA VAL A 20 10.10 -6.49 -0.39
C VAL A 20 10.15 -7.95 0.05
N SER A 21 10.63 -8.22 1.27
CA SER A 21 10.66 -9.59 1.81
C SER A 21 9.27 -10.22 1.88
N SER A 22 8.24 -9.44 2.23
CA SER A 22 6.86 -9.91 2.27
C SER A 22 6.29 -10.29 0.90
N MET A 23 6.82 -9.75 -0.21
CA MET A 23 6.41 -10.14 -1.57
C MET A 23 6.87 -11.56 -1.93
N PHE A 24 7.97 -12.02 -1.34
CA PHE A 24 8.47 -13.39 -1.54
C PHE A 24 7.75 -14.42 -0.67
N ALA A 25 6.90 -13.97 0.25
CA ALA A 25 6.12 -14.84 1.12
C ALA A 25 4.87 -15.38 0.40
N VAL A 26 5.07 -16.27 -0.57
CA VAL A 26 4.00 -16.85 -1.42
C VAL A 26 2.87 -17.49 -0.60
N PHE A 27 3.20 -18.04 0.57
CA PHE A 27 2.23 -18.70 1.46
C PHE A 27 1.56 -17.76 2.47
N ALA A 28 1.99 -16.50 2.57
CA ALA A 28 1.40 -15.51 3.46
C ALA A 28 0.48 -14.58 2.65
N PRO A 29 -0.85 -14.66 2.80
CA PRO A 29 -1.76 -13.77 2.08
C PRO A 29 -1.43 -12.31 2.40
N ALA A 30 -1.22 -11.52 1.34
CA ALA A 30 -0.76 -10.13 1.41
C ALA A 30 0.57 -9.92 2.18
N GLY A 31 1.35 -10.97 2.47
CA GLY A 31 2.56 -10.88 3.28
C GLY A 31 2.31 -10.74 4.79
N LEU A 32 1.10 -11.05 5.28
CA LEU A 32 0.74 -11.03 6.71
C LEU A 32 1.63 -12.00 7.53
N GLY A 33 2.16 -11.51 8.64
CA GLY A 33 3.12 -12.20 9.50
C GLY A 33 4.57 -11.93 9.11
N VAL A 34 4.92 -12.03 7.82
CA VAL A 34 6.30 -11.81 7.35
C VAL A 34 6.65 -10.32 7.40
N ARG A 35 5.76 -9.47 6.89
CA ARG A 35 6.01 -8.02 6.85
C ARG A 35 6.17 -7.47 8.26
N GLU A 36 5.28 -7.87 9.16
CA GLU A 36 5.25 -7.45 10.55
C GLU A 36 6.45 -7.99 11.31
N GLY A 37 6.76 -9.29 11.16
CA GLY A 37 7.91 -9.90 11.81
C GLY A 37 9.23 -9.26 11.41
N VAL A 38 9.43 -9.01 10.11
CA VAL A 38 10.65 -8.35 9.61
C VAL A 38 10.73 -6.90 10.07
N LEU A 39 9.62 -6.16 10.07
CA LEU A 39 9.60 -4.77 10.52
C LEU A 39 9.90 -4.66 12.03
N VAL A 40 9.29 -5.52 12.86
CA VAL A 40 9.56 -5.61 14.30
C VAL A 40 11.01 -5.98 14.55
N TYR A 41 11.55 -6.96 13.83
CA TYR A 41 12.95 -7.38 13.96
C TYR A 41 13.92 -6.20 13.85
N PHE A 42 13.74 -5.32 12.86
CA PHE A 42 14.58 -4.13 12.72
C PHE A 42 14.27 -3.03 13.75
N LEU A 43 12.99 -2.82 14.10
CA LEU A 43 12.62 -1.77 15.06
C LEU A 43 13.11 -2.07 16.48
N VAL A 44 13.16 -3.35 16.88
CA VAL A 44 13.62 -3.77 18.22
C VAL A 44 15.10 -3.44 18.45
N GLU A 45 15.91 -3.23 17.40
CA GLU A 45 17.30 -2.78 17.55
C GLU A 45 17.42 -1.36 18.12
N ARG A 46 16.37 -0.54 18.01
CA ARG A 46 16.38 0.87 18.44
C ARG A 46 15.26 1.27 19.39
N TYR A 47 14.22 0.46 19.50
CA TYR A 47 13.01 0.75 20.27
C TYR A 47 12.60 -0.46 21.12
N ASP A 48 11.81 -0.21 22.16
CA ASP A 48 11.21 -1.28 22.94
C ASP A 48 10.29 -2.16 22.08
N VAL A 49 10.25 -3.46 22.42
CA VAL A 49 9.48 -4.48 21.70
C VAL A 49 8.00 -4.10 21.58
N GLU A 50 7.43 -3.55 22.65
CA GLU A 50 6.05 -3.10 22.69
C GLU A 50 5.78 -2.02 21.63
N LEU A 51 6.67 -1.03 21.54
CA LEU A 51 6.55 0.07 20.58
C LEU A 51 6.77 -0.41 19.15
N ALA A 52 7.75 -1.29 18.93
CA ALA A 52 8.03 -1.90 17.63
C ALA A 52 6.80 -2.66 17.09
N VAL A 53 6.13 -3.45 17.94
CA VAL A 53 4.93 -4.21 17.58
C VAL A 53 3.77 -3.27 17.26
N ILE A 54 3.51 -2.26 18.09
CA ILE A 54 2.42 -1.29 17.86
C ILE A 54 2.64 -0.56 16.53
N VAL A 55 3.85 -0.06 16.27
CA VAL A 55 4.18 0.64 15.02
C VAL A 55 3.97 -0.28 13.82
N SER A 56 4.42 -1.53 13.90
CA SER A 56 4.23 -2.51 12.83
C SER A 56 2.75 -2.73 12.50
N ILE A 57 1.90 -2.86 13.51
CA ILE A 57 0.44 -3.04 13.33
C ILE A 57 -0.19 -1.79 12.69
N ILE A 58 0.16 -0.59 13.16
CA ILE A 58 -0.38 0.67 12.62
C ILE A 58 -0.01 0.84 11.15
N VAL A 59 1.28 0.65 10.82
CA VAL A 59 1.77 0.75 9.45
C VAL A 59 1.03 -0.23 8.54
N ARG A 60 0.74 -1.43 9.05
CA ARG A 60 -0.01 -2.43 8.28
C ARG A 60 -1.46 -2.03 8.06
N ALA A 61 -2.15 -1.54 9.10
CA ALA A 61 -3.53 -1.09 8.99
C ALA A 61 -3.67 0.02 7.94
N ILE A 62 -2.73 0.98 7.93
CA ILE A 62 -2.68 2.05 6.94
C ILE A 62 -2.43 1.48 5.53
N GLY A 63 -1.47 0.56 5.39
CA GLY A 63 -1.17 -0.09 4.12
C GLY A 63 -2.38 -0.82 3.53
N ILE A 64 -3.05 -1.64 4.33
CA ILE A 64 -4.26 -2.38 3.92
C ILE A 64 -5.38 -1.41 3.56
N ALA A 65 -5.62 -0.39 4.38
CA ALA A 65 -6.65 0.63 4.10
C ALA A 65 -6.37 1.35 2.76
N THR A 66 -5.10 1.64 2.47
CA THR A 66 -4.68 2.29 1.22
C THR A 66 -4.87 1.35 0.02
N GLU A 67 -4.45 0.09 0.13
CA GLU A 67 -4.62 -0.92 -0.93
C GLU A 67 -6.10 -1.14 -1.27
N VAL A 68 -6.93 -1.32 -0.25
CA VAL A 68 -8.39 -1.50 -0.40
C VAL A 68 -9.03 -0.23 -0.96
N GLY A 69 -8.66 0.95 -0.45
CA GLY A 69 -9.20 2.23 -0.90
C GLY A 69 -8.88 2.51 -2.37
N LEU A 70 -7.64 2.29 -2.79
CA LEU A 70 -7.21 2.45 -4.18
C LEU A 70 -7.88 1.43 -5.10
N GLY A 71 -7.98 0.17 -4.66
CA GLY A 71 -8.69 -0.87 -5.40
C GLY A 71 -10.18 -0.53 -5.59
N ALA A 72 -10.85 -0.08 -4.54
CA ALA A 72 -12.25 0.35 -4.59
C ALA A 72 -12.45 1.56 -5.51
N LEU A 73 -11.57 2.57 -5.40
CA LEU A 73 -11.59 3.74 -6.27
C LEU A 73 -11.46 3.33 -7.75
N TRP A 74 -10.52 2.44 -8.05
CA TRP A 74 -10.31 1.96 -9.41
C TRP A 74 -11.53 1.20 -9.95
N LEU A 75 -12.15 0.35 -9.13
CA LEU A 75 -13.39 -0.35 -9.50
C LEU A 75 -14.53 0.63 -9.78
N VAL A 76 -14.69 1.69 -8.98
CA VAL A 76 -15.71 2.73 -9.20
C VAL A 76 -15.48 3.42 -10.54
N ILE A 77 -14.24 3.88 -10.81
CA ILE A 77 -13.88 4.51 -12.08
C ILE A 77 -14.13 3.57 -13.26
N PHE A 78 -13.73 2.32 -13.14
CA PHE A 78 -13.90 1.30 -14.17
C PHE A 78 -15.39 1.06 -14.49
N ARG A 79 -16.25 0.96 -13.46
CA ARG A 79 -17.71 0.84 -13.63
C ARG A 79 -18.30 2.05 -14.36
N TYR A 80 -17.86 3.27 -14.04
CA TYR A 80 -18.31 4.47 -14.74
C TYR A 80 -17.87 4.46 -16.22
N ARG A 81 -16.63 4.07 -16.52
CA ARG A 81 -16.12 4.01 -17.91
C ARG A 81 -16.85 2.97 -18.77
N ILE A 82 -17.19 1.81 -18.21
CA ILE A 82 -17.97 0.80 -18.94
C ILE A 82 -19.39 1.32 -19.23
N ARG A 83 -20.02 2.01 -18.26
CA ARG A 83 -21.39 2.51 -18.41
C ARG A 83 -21.49 3.65 -19.44
N THR A 84 -20.47 4.48 -19.60
CA THR A 84 -20.47 5.56 -20.60
C THR A 84 -20.15 5.08 -22.01
N ARG A 85 -19.39 3.99 -22.19
CA ARG A 85 -19.14 3.38 -23.52
C ARG A 85 -20.39 2.80 -24.20
N GLY A 86 -21.44 2.47 -23.45
CA GLY A 86 -22.73 2.04 -24.01
C GLY A 86 -23.65 3.18 -24.45
N ARG A 87 -23.28 4.44 -24.15
CA ARG A 87 -24.00 5.63 -24.63
C ARG A 87 -23.35 6.04 -25.95
N GLY A 88 -23.70 5.31 -27.02
CA GLY A 88 -23.32 5.66 -28.37
C GLY A 88 -23.58 7.13 -28.64
N ASP A 89 -22.65 7.76 -29.36
CA ASP A 89 -22.63 9.17 -29.70
C ASP A 89 -24.03 9.69 -30.08
N PRO A 90 -24.66 10.56 -29.26
CA PRO A 90 -25.81 11.35 -29.70
C PRO A 90 -25.38 12.42 -30.72
N LEU A 91 -24.07 12.68 -30.82
CA LEU A 91 -23.49 13.50 -31.86
C LEU A 91 -23.32 12.65 -33.11
N GLY A 92 -24.46 12.21 -33.66
CA GLY A 92 -24.61 12.09 -35.10
C GLY A 92 -24.28 13.46 -35.67
N ILE A 93 -22.99 13.70 -35.90
CA ILE A 93 -22.52 14.72 -36.82
C ILE A 93 -23.08 14.26 -38.16
N SER A 94 -24.29 14.75 -38.40
CA SER A 94 -24.97 14.73 -39.67
C SER A 94 -23.96 15.16 -40.70
N ARG A 95 -23.51 14.19 -41.49
CA ARG A 95 -23.15 14.44 -42.89
C ARG A 95 -24.38 15.07 -43.54
N GLN A 96 -24.48 16.39 -43.47
CA GLN A 96 -25.09 17.19 -44.51
C GLN A 96 -23.94 18.02 -45.06
N GLN A 97 -23.41 17.54 -46.18
CA GLN A 97 -23.74 18.01 -47.52
C GLN A 97 -22.94 19.28 -47.81
#